data_AF-A0A973HTW8-F1
#
_entry.id   AF-A0A973HTW8-F1
#
_cell.length_a   1.000
_cell.length_b   1.000
_cell.length_c   1.000
_cell.angle_alpha   90.00
_cell.angle_beta   90.00
_cell.angle_gamma   90.00
#
_symmetry.space_group_name_H-M   'P 1'
#
loop_
_entity.id
_entity.type
_entity.pdbx_description
1 polymer ?
#
loop_
_entity_poly.entity_id
_entity_poly.type
_entity_poly.pdbx_seq_one_letter_code
_entity_poly.pdbx_strand_id
1 'polypeptide(L)'
;MSKAPTSLETNIIFTNSTLDTLQVSLSGNASAIQKVTEVAPLATATLATISRNSNADSSLSIQLSSADYQLNLTQKTQGTSLIFGANTSDLTIAPQANTSIQRFRTELAGDGVTLAFNGSKLSNGGQLTYVLQEDDKKPALGAANQFNLLSYNIWATSIFGSKKVDTRLDEMPAIMAGYDALVLTEVFDEIPSKELFGKLRAEYPYQSTDVFKLGKIMG
;
A
#
# COMPACT_ATOMS: atom_id res chain seq x y z
N MET A 1 -22.09 -40.68 -6.72
CA MET A 1 -21.26 -40.16 -5.62
C MET A 1 -21.19 -38.65 -5.76
N SER A 2 -21.59 -37.87 -4.76
CA SER A 2 -21.46 -36.40 -4.84
C SER A 2 -19.97 -36.04 -4.78
N LYS A 3 -19.56 -35.09 -5.63
CA LYS A 3 -18.20 -34.55 -5.63
C LYS A 3 -17.94 -33.91 -4.25
N ALA A 4 -16.78 -34.21 -3.64
CA ALA A 4 -16.40 -33.59 -2.38
C ALA A 4 -16.44 -32.05 -2.51
N PRO A 5 -16.95 -31.33 -1.51
CA PRO A 5 -17.03 -29.88 -1.56
C PRO A 5 -15.63 -29.30 -1.76
N THR A 6 -15.52 -28.37 -2.70
CA THR A 6 -14.28 -27.63 -2.94
C THR A 6 -14.16 -26.53 -1.89
N SER A 7 -12.99 -26.42 -1.27
CA SER A 7 -12.62 -25.32 -0.36
C SER A 7 -11.43 -24.56 -0.91
N LEU A 8 -11.45 -23.23 -0.76
CA LEU A 8 -10.35 -22.35 -1.12
C LEU A 8 -9.97 -21.49 0.08
N GLU A 9 -8.67 -21.40 0.35
CA GLU A 9 -8.11 -20.54 1.40
C GLU A 9 -7.67 -19.20 0.82
N THR A 10 -8.13 -18.10 1.40
CA THR A 10 -7.74 -16.74 0.97
C THR A 10 -7.08 -16.01 2.13
N ASN A 11 -5.90 -15.45 1.88
CA ASN A 11 -5.23 -14.57 2.85
C ASN A 11 -5.79 -13.15 2.74
N ILE A 12 -6.14 -12.56 3.88
CA ILE A 12 -6.48 -11.14 4.00
C ILE A 12 -5.25 -10.41 4.52
N ILE A 13 -4.69 -9.55 3.69
CA ILE A 13 -3.44 -8.82 3.95
C ILE A 13 -3.77 -7.34 4.13
N PHE A 14 -3.11 -6.70 5.08
CA PHE A 14 -3.25 -5.28 5.34
C PHE A 14 -1.88 -4.62 5.45
N THR A 15 -1.70 -3.52 4.73
CA THR A 15 -0.56 -2.61 4.88
C THR A 15 -1.03 -1.37 5.62
N ASN A 16 -0.47 -1.15 6.80
CA ASN A 16 -0.65 0.05 7.60
C ASN A 16 0.48 1.03 7.29
N SER A 17 0.20 2.09 6.54
CA SER A 17 1.18 3.16 6.30
C SER A 17 1.00 4.35 7.26
N THR A 18 0.19 4.22 8.31
CA THR A 18 0.08 5.25 9.36
C THR A 18 1.13 5.02 10.45
N LEU A 19 1.25 6.00 11.36
CA LEU A 19 2.12 5.93 12.53
C LEU A 19 1.48 5.25 13.74
N ASP A 20 0.23 4.82 13.64
CA ASP A 20 -0.50 4.17 14.74
C ASP A 20 -0.37 2.66 14.69
N THR A 21 -0.34 2.02 15.86
CA THR A 21 -0.58 0.57 15.96
C THR A 21 -2.08 0.29 15.86
N LEU A 22 -2.47 -0.61 14.96
CA LEU A 22 -3.87 -1.01 14.78
C LEU A 22 -4.13 -2.35 15.45
N GLN A 23 -5.05 -2.38 16.41
CA GLN A 23 -5.55 -3.61 17.02
C GLN A 23 -6.51 -4.32 16.07
N VAL A 24 -6.44 -5.64 16.00
CA VAL A 24 -7.18 -6.48 15.05
C VAL A 24 -8.15 -7.38 15.80
N SER A 25 -9.44 -7.27 15.48
CA SER A 25 -10.47 -8.20 15.99
C SER A 25 -11.32 -8.76 14.84
N LEU A 26 -11.66 -10.05 14.97
CA LEU A 26 -12.48 -10.77 14.00
C LEU A 26 -13.87 -11.03 14.58
N SER A 27 -14.89 -10.92 13.72
CA SER A 27 -16.26 -11.32 14.04
C SER A 27 -16.97 -11.87 12.79
N GLY A 28 -18.07 -12.59 13.00
CA GLY A 28 -18.85 -13.21 11.93
C GLY A 28 -18.95 -14.72 12.09
N ASN A 29 -19.43 -15.40 11.05
CA ASN A 29 -19.66 -16.84 11.03
C ASN A 29 -18.74 -17.60 10.06
N ALA A 30 -17.81 -16.90 9.41
CA ALA A 30 -16.80 -17.52 8.55
C ALA A 30 -15.82 -18.39 9.35
N SER A 31 -15.38 -19.48 8.73
CA SER A 31 -14.22 -20.23 9.21
C SER A 31 -12.97 -19.43 8.83
N ALA A 32 -12.41 -18.70 9.80
CA ALA A 32 -11.24 -17.86 9.61
C ALA A 32 -10.23 -18.06 10.74
N ILE A 33 -8.94 -18.10 10.39
CA ILE A 33 -7.83 -18.19 11.34
C ILE A 33 -7.21 -16.80 11.43
N GLN A 34 -7.35 -16.14 12.59
CA GLN A 34 -6.63 -14.90 12.89
C GLN A 34 -5.13 -15.18 12.95
N LYS A 35 -4.33 -14.35 12.28
CA LYS A 35 -2.87 -14.51 12.18
C LYS A 35 -2.11 -13.51 13.04
N VAL A 36 -2.69 -12.32 13.26
CA VAL A 36 -2.12 -11.28 14.12
C VAL A 36 -3.23 -10.61 14.92
N THR A 37 -2.91 -10.11 16.10
CA THR A 37 -3.80 -9.30 16.95
C THR A 37 -3.54 -7.80 16.80
N GLU A 38 -2.45 -7.42 16.15
CA GLU A 38 -2.13 -6.03 15.85
C GLU A 38 -1.31 -5.90 14.57
N VAL A 39 -1.35 -4.71 13.97
CA VAL A 39 -0.48 -4.30 12.87
C VAL A 39 0.32 -3.08 13.33
N ALA A 40 1.64 -3.21 13.34
CA ALA A 40 2.53 -2.12 13.73
C ALA A 40 2.45 -0.93 12.75
N PRO A 41 2.96 0.25 13.15
CA PRO A 41 3.17 1.38 12.24
C PRO A 41 4.04 0.98 11.04
N LEU A 42 3.71 1.51 9.87
CA LEU A 42 4.48 1.33 8.62
C LEU A 42 4.76 -0.14 8.26
N ALA A 43 3.83 -1.04 8.59
CA ALA A 43 4.00 -2.48 8.48
C ALA A 43 2.93 -3.15 7.61
N THR A 44 3.29 -4.29 7.03
CA THR A 44 2.34 -5.17 6.34
C THR A 44 2.19 -6.48 7.10
N ALA A 45 0.95 -6.91 7.33
CA ALA A 45 0.64 -8.17 8.01
C ALA A 45 -0.46 -8.95 7.27
N THR A 46 -0.40 -10.27 7.37
CA THR A 46 -1.58 -11.10 7.08
C THR A 46 -2.47 -11.06 8.31
N LEU A 47 -3.70 -10.54 8.18
CA LEU A 47 -4.66 -10.41 9.29
C LEU A 47 -5.30 -11.76 9.61
N ALA A 48 -5.77 -12.45 8.57
CA ALA A 48 -6.47 -13.71 8.69
C ALA A 48 -6.35 -14.54 7.41
N THR A 49 -6.61 -15.84 7.54
CA THR A 49 -6.88 -16.73 6.41
C THR A 49 -8.34 -17.19 6.51
N ILE A 50 -9.15 -16.96 5.47
CA ILE A 50 -10.55 -17.36 5.40
C ILE A 50 -10.73 -18.58 4.49
N SER A 51 -11.43 -19.60 4.99
CA SER A 51 -11.86 -20.77 4.21
C SER A 51 -13.17 -20.49 3.49
N ARG A 52 -13.21 -20.71 2.18
CA ARG A 52 -14.38 -20.48 1.32
C ARG A 52 -14.88 -21.81 0.78
N ASN A 53 -16.02 -22.27 1.29
CA ASN A 53 -16.56 -23.59 1.01
C ASN A 53 -17.67 -23.53 -0.03
N SER A 54 -17.60 -24.35 -1.08
CA SER A 54 -18.59 -24.40 -2.18
C SER A 54 -20.04 -24.66 -1.76
N ASN A 55 -20.30 -25.15 -0.55
CA ASN A 55 -21.61 -25.52 -0.04
C ASN A 55 -22.13 -24.60 1.08
N ALA A 56 -21.41 -23.54 1.44
CA ALA A 56 -21.78 -22.66 2.53
C ALA A 56 -21.42 -21.20 2.24
N ASP A 57 -22.33 -20.32 2.62
CA ASP A 57 -22.11 -18.88 2.61
C ASP A 57 -21.71 -18.43 4.01
N SER A 58 -20.84 -17.43 4.08
CA SER A 58 -20.33 -16.94 5.35
C SER A 58 -19.93 -15.47 5.27
N SER A 59 -19.70 -14.89 6.42
CA SER A 59 -19.30 -13.50 6.59
C SER A 59 -18.19 -13.40 7.62
N LEU A 60 -17.21 -12.56 7.30
CA LEU A 60 -16.12 -12.16 8.17
C LEU A 60 -16.08 -10.64 8.20
N SER A 61 -16.00 -10.08 9.40
CA SER A 61 -15.68 -8.68 9.63
C SER A 61 -14.37 -8.61 10.40
N ILE A 62 -13.41 -7.88 9.86
CA ILE A 62 -12.14 -7.60 10.51
C ILE A 62 -12.15 -6.13 10.90
N GLN A 63 -12.16 -5.87 12.19
CA GLN A 63 -12.05 -4.52 12.74
C GLN A 63 -10.57 -4.23 13.02
N LEU A 64 -10.12 -3.09 12.51
CA LEU A 64 -8.84 -2.46 12.79
C LEU A 64 -9.11 -1.19 13.59
N SER A 65 -8.49 -1.02 14.75
CA SER A 65 -8.74 0.15 15.60
C SER A 65 -7.47 0.67 16.27
N SER A 66 -7.35 1.99 16.34
CA SER A 66 -6.42 2.69 17.21
C SER A 66 -7.18 3.27 18.43
N ALA A 67 -6.55 4.18 19.17
CA ALA A 67 -7.24 4.97 20.18
C ALA A 67 -8.25 5.96 19.58
N ASP A 68 -8.01 6.41 18.33
CA ASP A 68 -8.69 7.57 17.75
C ASP A 68 -9.66 7.22 16.62
N TYR A 69 -9.50 6.06 15.98
CA TYR A 69 -10.36 5.65 14.86
C TYR A 69 -10.52 4.14 14.71
N GLN A 70 -11.49 3.77 13.87
CA GLN A 70 -11.81 2.39 13.54
C GLN A 70 -12.07 2.24 12.04
N LEU A 71 -11.58 1.14 11.48
CA LEU A 71 -11.84 0.67 10.13
C LEU A 71 -12.38 -0.77 10.18
N ASN A 72 -13.48 -1.04 9.48
CA ASN A 72 -14.07 -2.38 9.39
C ASN A 72 -13.95 -2.91 7.96
N LEU A 73 -13.20 -3.98 7.77
CA LEU A 73 -13.09 -4.69 6.50
C LEU A 73 -14.16 -5.80 6.48
N THR A 74 -15.00 -5.82 5.45
CA THR A 74 -16.05 -6.84 5.33
C THR A 74 -15.72 -7.81 4.22
N GLN A 75 -15.86 -9.11 4.50
CA GLN A 75 -15.74 -10.19 3.53
C GLN A 75 -16.99 -11.08 3.61
N LYS A 76 -17.58 -11.41 2.46
CA LYS A 76 -18.67 -12.38 2.38
C LYS A 76 -18.33 -13.45 1.35
N THR A 77 -18.57 -14.70 1.70
CA THR A 77 -18.38 -15.84 0.81
C THR A 77 -19.74 -16.26 0.26
N GLN A 78 -19.79 -16.51 -1.04
CA GLN A 78 -20.92 -17.14 -1.73
C GLN A 78 -20.40 -18.40 -2.39
N GLY A 79 -20.56 -19.54 -1.72
CA GLY A 79 -19.75 -20.72 -1.99
C GLY A 79 -18.24 -20.41 -1.96
N THR A 80 -17.53 -20.70 -3.05
CA THR A 80 -16.11 -20.37 -3.22
C THR A 80 -15.86 -18.96 -3.75
N SER A 81 -16.88 -18.13 -3.99
CA SER A 81 -16.72 -16.73 -4.40
C SER A 81 -16.47 -15.84 -3.19
N LEU A 82 -15.73 -14.74 -3.37
CA LEU A 82 -15.46 -13.76 -2.32
C LEU A 82 -15.89 -12.38 -2.81
N ILE A 83 -16.74 -11.71 -2.03
CA ILE A 83 -17.01 -10.28 -2.18
C ILE A 83 -16.52 -9.55 -0.94
N PHE A 84 -16.05 -8.32 -1.13
CA PHE A 84 -15.35 -7.58 -0.09
C PHE A 84 -15.63 -6.09 -0.17
N GLY A 85 -15.58 -5.44 0.98
CA GLY A 85 -15.79 -4.01 1.15
C GLY A 85 -15.05 -3.52 2.39
N ALA A 86 -15.29 -2.26 2.74
CA ALA A 86 -14.71 -1.64 3.92
C ALA A 86 -15.53 -0.43 4.36
N ASN A 87 -15.51 -0.12 5.65
CA ASN A 87 -16.30 0.96 6.22
C ASN A 87 -15.54 1.64 7.36
N THR A 88 -15.61 2.96 7.42
CA THR A 88 -15.20 3.78 8.56
C THR A 88 -16.25 4.88 8.77
N SER A 89 -15.96 5.91 9.57
CA SER A 89 -16.92 6.94 9.98
C SER A 89 -17.55 7.72 8.81
N ASP A 90 -16.76 8.06 7.79
CA ASP A 90 -17.15 8.90 6.65
C ASP A 90 -17.18 8.15 5.30
N LEU A 91 -16.74 6.89 5.28
CA LEU A 91 -16.62 6.08 4.06
C LEU A 91 -17.33 4.74 4.22
N THR A 92 -18.21 4.41 3.28
CA THR A 92 -18.91 3.12 3.17
C THR A 92 -18.69 2.53 1.80
N ILE A 93 -18.01 1.38 1.73
CA ILE A 93 -17.78 0.62 0.50
C ILE A 93 -18.56 -0.69 0.60
N ALA A 94 -19.64 -0.79 -0.18
CA ALA A 94 -20.47 -1.98 -0.23
C ALA A 94 -19.66 -3.21 -0.69
N PRO A 95 -19.92 -4.42 -0.14
CA PRO A 95 -19.25 -5.63 -0.59
C PRO A 95 -19.41 -5.88 -2.10
N GLN A 96 -18.30 -6.07 -2.79
CA GLN A 96 -18.24 -6.18 -4.26
C GLN A 96 -17.16 -7.19 -4.71
N ALA A 97 -17.21 -7.63 -5.97
CA ALA A 97 -16.34 -8.71 -6.52
C ALA A 97 -15.20 -8.25 -7.45
N ASN A 98 -15.17 -6.99 -7.87
CA ASN A 98 -14.10 -6.37 -8.66
C ASN A 98 -12.76 -6.43 -7.92
N THR A 99 -11.84 -7.19 -8.52
CA THR A 99 -10.50 -7.46 -8.00
C THR A 99 -9.45 -6.43 -8.43
N SER A 100 -9.81 -5.50 -9.34
CA SER A 100 -8.92 -4.42 -9.75
C SER A 100 -8.56 -3.51 -8.58
N ILE A 101 -7.41 -2.84 -8.68
CA ILE A 101 -7.01 -1.84 -7.68
C ILE A 101 -8.05 -0.73 -7.65
N GLN A 102 -8.59 -0.47 -6.46
CA GLN A 102 -9.51 0.61 -6.19
C GLN A 102 -8.98 1.45 -5.03
N ARG A 103 -9.26 2.75 -5.03
CA ARG A 103 -8.77 3.73 -4.06
C ARG A 103 -9.91 4.62 -3.62
N PHE A 104 -10.06 4.80 -2.32
CA PHE A 104 -11.13 5.59 -1.71
C PHE A 104 -10.52 6.55 -0.70
N ARG A 105 -10.94 7.81 -0.75
CA ARG A 105 -10.51 8.86 0.18
C ARG A 105 -11.41 8.83 1.41
N THR A 106 -10.80 9.06 2.57
CA THR A 106 -11.46 9.11 3.88
C THR A 106 -10.56 9.92 4.83
N GLU A 107 -11.11 10.34 5.96
CA GLU A 107 -10.38 11.01 7.03
C GLU A 107 -10.37 10.15 8.29
N LEU A 108 -9.18 9.91 8.85
CA LEU A 108 -9.00 9.17 10.11
C LEU A 108 -8.24 10.05 11.10
N ALA A 109 -8.84 10.30 12.27
CA ALA A 109 -8.27 11.19 13.30
C ALA A 109 -7.87 12.60 12.79
N GLY A 110 -8.58 13.13 11.79
CA GLY A 110 -8.27 14.44 11.19
C GLY A 110 -7.23 14.40 10.08
N ASP A 111 -6.61 13.22 9.84
CA ASP A 111 -5.65 13.03 8.76
C ASP A 111 -6.34 12.47 7.52
N GLY A 112 -6.07 13.10 6.38
CA GLY A 112 -6.49 12.60 5.08
C GLY A 112 -5.76 11.30 4.77
N VAL A 113 -6.52 10.26 4.43
CA VAL A 113 -5.96 8.96 4.07
C VAL A 113 -6.64 8.39 2.82
N THR A 114 -5.97 7.45 2.19
CA THR A 114 -6.48 6.66 1.07
C THR A 114 -6.54 5.20 1.49
N LEU A 115 -7.74 4.64 1.54
CA LEU A 115 -7.95 3.21 1.64
C LEU A 115 -7.98 2.61 0.23
N ALA A 116 -7.01 1.75 -0.07
CA ALA A 116 -6.93 1.01 -1.32
C ALA A 116 -7.11 -0.48 -1.08
N PHE A 117 -7.65 -1.20 -2.06
CA PHE A 117 -7.66 -2.66 -2.02
C PHE A 117 -7.66 -3.30 -3.40
N ASN A 118 -7.21 -4.54 -3.47
CA ASN A 118 -7.27 -5.39 -4.68
C ASN A 118 -7.34 -6.88 -4.33
N GLY A 119 -7.94 -7.65 -5.25
CA GLY A 119 -7.92 -9.12 -5.19
C GLY A 119 -6.88 -9.69 -6.15
N SER A 120 -6.14 -10.70 -5.73
CA SER A 120 -5.17 -11.40 -6.58
C SER A 120 -5.40 -12.91 -6.53
N LYS A 121 -5.60 -13.52 -7.71
CA LYS A 121 -5.78 -14.96 -7.89
C LYS A 121 -6.88 -15.58 -7.01
N LEU A 122 -7.96 -14.83 -6.74
CA LEU A 122 -9.05 -15.27 -5.87
C LEU A 122 -9.79 -16.52 -6.39
N SER A 123 -9.70 -16.85 -7.68
CA SER A 123 -10.25 -18.12 -8.21
C SER A 123 -9.56 -19.36 -7.61
N ASN A 124 -8.34 -19.20 -7.08
CA ASN A 124 -7.49 -20.30 -6.59
C ASN A 124 -7.12 -20.12 -5.10
N GLY A 125 -7.96 -19.43 -4.33
CA GLY A 125 -7.65 -19.06 -2.95
C GLY A 125 -7.00 -17.69 -2.86
N GLY A 126 -5.77 -17.55 -3.34
CA GLY A 126 -5.13 -16.24 -3.55
C GLY A 126 -5.12 -15.32 -2.31
N GLN A 127 -5.15 -14.01 -2.56
CA GLN A 127 -5.10 -12.99 -1.52
C GLN A 127 -6.01 -11.80 -1.83
N LEU A 128 -6.54 -11.18 -0.78
CA LEU A 128 -7.16 -9.86 -0.79
C LEU A 128 -6.26 -8.92 0.01
N THR A 129 -5.77 -7.87 -0.62
CA THR A 129 -4.86 -6.91 0.00
C THR A 129 -5.56 -5.57 0.18
N TYR A 130 -5.48 -5.01 1.38
CA TYR A 130 -5.89 -3.65 1.73
C TYR A 130 -4.64 -2.84 2.08
N VAL A 131 -4.65 -1.56 1.74
CA VAL A 131 -3.59 -0.60 2.07
C VAL A 131 -4.26 0.64 2.63
N LEU A 132 -3.87 1.04 3.83
CA LEU A 132 -4.22 2.33 4.41
C LEU A 132 -3.02 3.26 4.25
N GLN A 133 -3.14 4.22 3.33
CA GLN A 133 -2.07 5.16 2.99
C GLN A 133 -2.42 6.54 3.52
N GLU A 134 -1.62 7.07 4.45
CA GLU A 134 -1.75 8.47 4.86
C GLU A 134 -1.34 9.41 3.72
N ASP A 135 -2.01 10.55 3.62
CA ASP A 135 -1.61 11.61 2.71
C ASP A 135 -0.22 12.12 3.06
N ASP A 136 0.53 12.48 2.03
CA ASP A 136 1.84 13.07 2.23
C ASP A 136 1.70 14.46 2.87
N LYS A 137 2.23 14.62 4.08
CA LYS A 137 2.30 15.89 4.81
C LYS A 137 3.50 16.70 4.34
N LYS A 138 3.49 17.06 3.06
CA LYS A 138 4.54 17.90 2.49
C LYS A 138 4.55 19.28 3.18
N PRO A 139 5.71 19.80 3.60
CA PRO A 139 5.78 21.17 4.09
C PRO A 139 5.32 22.13 2.99
N ALA A 140 4.50 23.12 3.37
CA ALA A 140 4.15 24.20 2.45
C ALA A 140 5.43 24.90 1.95
N LEU A 141 5.38 25.44 0.73
CA LEU A 141 6.45 26.29 0.22
C LEU A 141 6.71 27.41 1.23
N GLY A 142 7.95 27.49 1.69
CA GLY A 142 8.33 28.43 2.72
C GLY A 142 8.33 29.87 2.23
N ALA A 143 8.38 30.82 3.17
CA ALA A 143 8.68 32.21 2.85
C ALA A 143 10.08 32.32 2.20
N ALA A 144 10.41 33.48 1.61
CA ALA A 144 11.69 33.68 0.89
C ALA A 144 12.97 33.40 1.70
N ASN A 145 12.88 33.29 3.03
CA ASN A 145 13.97 32.97 3.95
C ASN A 145 13.90 31.53 4.52
N GLN A 146 13.09 30.66 3.94
CA GLN A 146 12.93 29.26 4.32
C GLN A 146 13.40 28.37 3.17
N PHE A 147 13.86 27.16 3.50
CA PHE A 147 14.38 26.21 2.54
C PHE A 147 13.89 24.79 2.89
N ASN A 148 13.15 24.19 1.98
CA ASN A 148 12.56 22.86 2.10
C ASN A 148 13.38 21.84 1.31
N LEU A 149 13.90 20.84 2.01
CA LEU A 149 14.72 19.77 1.43
C LEU A 149 13.98 18.43 1.53
N LEU A 150 13.90 17.68 0.44
CA LEU A 150 13.57 16.26 0.48
C LEU A 150 14.85 15.43 0.38
N SER A 151 15.09 14.60 1.40
CA SER A 151 16.11 13.55 1.33
C SER A 151 15.39 12.21 1.17
N TYR A 152 15.67 11.49 0.09
CA TYR A 152 14.95 10.26 -0.23
C TYR A 152 15.86 9.20 -0.85
N ASN A 153 15.77 7.99 -0.33
CA ASN A 153 16.41 6.82 -0.91
C ASN A 153 15.52 6.26 -2.03
N ILE A 154 15.94 6.44 -3.28
CA ILE A 154 15.14 6.03 -4.44
C ILE A 154 15.28 4.55 -4.75
N TRP A 155 16.21 3.86 -4.08
CA TRP A 155 16.49 2.44 -4.16
C TRP A 155 16.53 1.90 -5.60
N ALA A 156 17.19 2.63 -6.52
CA ALA A 156 17.30 2.26 -7.93
C ALA A 156 18.31 1.13 -8.09
N THR A 157 17.87 -0.10 -7.81
CA THR A 157 18.70 -1.29 -7.54
C THR A 157 18.33 -2.50 -8.41
N SER A 158 17.93 -2.30 -9.66
CA SER A 158 17.67 -3.36 -10.64
C SER A 158 18.89 -4.29 -10.77
N ILE A 159 20.11 -3.75 -10.66
CA ILE A 159 21.35 -4.54 -10.61
C ILE A 159 21.40 -5.56 -9.46
N PHE A 160 20.61 -5.37 -8.40
CA PHE A 160 20.50 -6.27 -7.25
C PHE A 160 19.21 -7.11 -7.27
N GLY A 161 18.50 -7.17 -8.40
CA GLY A 161 17.33 -8.02 -8.60
C GLY A 161 15.99 -7.39 -8.22
N SER A 162 15.97 -6.09 -7.91
CA SER A 162 14.73 -5.33 -7.74
C SER A 162 13.90 -5.36 -9.02
N LYS A 163 12.59 -5.57 -8.88
CA LYS A 163 11.64 -5.61 -10.01
C LYS A 163 10.83 -4.32 -10.05
N LYS A 164 10.45 -3.89 -11.25
CA LYS A 164 9.61 -2.69 -11.49
C LYS A 164 10.21 -1.39 -10.98
N VAL A 165 11.55 -1.26 -10.97
CA VAL A 165 12.23 -0.02 -10.58
C VAL A 165 11.75 1.14 -11.44
N ASP A 166 11.71 0.97 -12.77
CA ASP A 166 11.27 2.00 -13.72
C ASP A 166 9.87 2.52 -13.39
N THR A 167 8.91 1.61 -13.15
CA THR A 167 7.54 1.99 -12.78
C THR A 167 7.50 2.82 -11.49
N ARG A 168 8.30 2.46 -10.49
CA ARG A 168 8.36 3.24 -9.24
C ARG A 168 9.00 4.60 -9.46
N LEU A 169 10.14 4.65 -10.17
CA LEU A 169 10.82 5.92 -10.46
C LEU A 169 9.92 6.85 -11.30
N ASP A 170 9.06 6.31 -12.15
CA ASP A 170 8.09 7.08 -12.94
C ASP A 170 7.03 7.80 -12.11
N GLU A 171 6.71 7.29 -10.93
CA GLU A 171 5.76 7.91 -9.99
C GLU A 171 6.41 9.00 -9.13
N MET A 172 7.74 8.98 -8.98
CA MET A 172 8.46 9.87 -8.06
C MET A 172 8.35 11.37 -8.35
N PRO A 173 8.38 11.86 -9.61
CA PRO A 173 8.34 13.30 -9.87
C PRO A 173 7.14 14.00 -9.22
N ALA A 174 5.96 13.36 -9.23
CA ALA A 174 4.76 13.93 -8.63
C ALA A 174 4.87 14.07 -7.11
N ILE A 175 5.52 13.12 -6.44
CA ILE A 175 5.72 13.13 -4.98
C ILE A 175 6.84 14.11 -4.59
N MET A 176 7.88 14.21 -5.42
CA MET A 176 9.03 15.08 -5.17
C MET A 176 8.73 16.56 -5.47
N ALA A 177 7.75 16.87 -6.31
CA ALA A 177 7.43 18.24 -6.75
C ALA A 177 7.02 19.18 -5.61
N GLY A 178 7.70 20.31 -5.44
CA GLY A 178 7.41 21.37 -4.47
C GLY A 178 8.43 21.52 -3.34
N TYR A 179 9.54 20.78 -3.37
CA TYR A 179 10.71 21.05 -2.51
C TYR A 179 11.67 22.02 -3.20
N ASP A 180 12.48 22.76 -2.46
CA ASP A 180 13.50 23.66 -3.03
C ASP A 180 14.72 22.87 -3.54
N ALA A 181 15.02 21.74 -2.89
CA ALA A 181 16.04 20.81 -3.35
C ALA A 181 15.72 19.36 -2.99
N LEU A 182 16.32 18.45 -3.76
CA LEU A 182 16.23 17.02 -3.58
C LEU A 182 17.62 16.43 -3.32
N VAL A 183 17.72 15.53 -2.34
CA VAL A 183 18.91 14.71 -2.08
C VAL A 183 18.50 13.25 -2.26
N LEU A 184 18.93 12.65 -3.36
CA LEU A 184 18.55 11.30 -3.74
C LEU A 184 19.71 10.33 -3.48
N THR A 185 19.43 9.23 -2.78
CA THR A 185 20.40 8.18 -2.45
C THR A 185 20.00 6.84 -3.06
N GLU A 186 20.98 5.91 -3.15
CA GLU A 186 20.86 4.62 -3.86
C GLU A 186 20.45 4.74 -5.34
N VAL A 187 21.07 5.71 -6.01
CA VAL A 187 20.95 5.95 -7.46
C VAL A 187 21.92 5.04 -8.22
N PHE A 188 21.76 3.72 -8.11
CA PHE A 188 22.74 2.78 -8.70
C PHE A 188 22.47 2.43 -10.16
N ASP A 189 21.21 2.39 -10.58
CA ASP A 189 20.84 2.06 -11.95
C ASP A 189 20.96 3.28 -12.88
N GLU A 190 21.91 3.27 -13.82
CA GLU A 190 22.20 4.42 -14.68
C GLU A 190 21.03 4.81 -15.59
N ILE A 191 20.41 3.85 -16.27
CA ILE A 191 19.34 4.11 -17.26
C ILE A 191 18.09 4.71 -16.60
N PRO A 192 17.42 4.01 -15.65
CA PRO A 192 16.18 4.51 -15.08
C PRO A 192 16.40 5.76 -14.20
N SER A 193 17.59 5.92 -13.60
CA SER A 193 17.92 7.16 -12.89
C SER A 193 18.07 8.35 -13.83
N LYS A 194 18.68 8.17 -15.01
CA LYS A 194 18.75 9.23 -16.04
C LYS A 194 17.36 9.61 -16.55
N GLU A 195 16.45 8.65 -16.70
CA GLU A 195 15.06 8.92 -17.07
C GLU A 195 14.33 9.73 -15.99
N LEU A 196 14.47 9.32 -14.71
CA LEU A 196 13.95 10.08 -13.57
C LEU A 196 14.51 11.51 -13.55
N PHE A 197 15.82 11.69 -13.69
CA PHE A 197 16.44 13.01 -13.70
C PHE A 197 15.98 13.86 -14.88
N GLY A 198 15.78 13.24 -16.06
CA GLY A 198 15.18 13.90 -17.22
C GLY A 198 13.79 14.45 -16.92
N LYS A 199 12.95 13.69 -16.19
CA LYS A 199 11.62 14.14 -15.76
C LYS A 199 11.69 15.24 -14.70
N LEU A 200 12.59 15.11 -13.72
CA LEU A 200 12.78 16.09 -12.66
C LEU A 200 13.29 17.45 -13.17
N ARG A 201 13.97 17.52 -14.32
CA ARG A 201 14.49 18.79 -14.87
C ARG A 201 13.44 19.85 -15.14
N ALA A 202 12.17 19.47 -15.30
CA ALA A 202 11.08 20.41 -15.48
C ALA A 202 10.94 21.38 -14.29
N GLU A 203 11.23 20.90 -13.08
CA GLU A 203 11.15 21.68 -11.84
C GLU A 203 12.53 21.90 -11.19
N TYR A 204 13.45 20.95 -11.35
CA TYR A 204 14.79 20.94 -10.79
C TYR A 204 15.84 21.03 -11.91
N PRO A 205 16.03 22.20 -12.57
CA PRO A 205 16.94 22.34 -13.70
C PRO A 205 18.42 22.25 -13.30
N TYR A 206 18.75 22.57 -12.05
CA TYR A 206 20.11 22.51 -11.51
C TYR A 206 20.35 21.16 -10.85
N GLN A 207 20.96 20.24 -11.59
CA GLN A 207 21.28 18.89 -11.13
C GLN A 207 22.80 18.71 -11.04
N SER A 208 23.28 18.05 -9.98
CA SER A 208 24.67 17.62 -9.92
C SER A 208 24.94 16.57 -10.99
N THR A 209 26.16 16.54 -11.53
CA THR A 209 26.59 15.46 -12.42
C THR A 209 26.73 14.15 -11.64
N ASP A 210 26.48 13.01 -12.30
CA ASP A 210 26.60 11.66 -11.73
C ASP A 210 27.78 11.53 -10.75
N VAL A 211 27.47 11.36 -9.47
CA VAL A 211 28.47 11.16 -8.40
C VAL A 211 29.09 9.77 -8.50
N PHE A 212 28.40 8.81 -9.13
CA PHE A 212 28.90 7.46 -9.40
C PHE A 212 29.17 7.26 -10.89
N LYS A 213 30.44 7.41 -11.27
CA LYS A 213 30.98 6.73 -12.46
C LYS A 213 31.85 5.58 -11.98
N LEU A 214 31.46 4.33 -12.29
CA LEU A 214 32.38 3.20 -12.20
C LEU A 214 33.67 3.57 -12.95
N GLY A 215 34.75 3.78 -12.21
CA GLY A 215 36.05 4.23 -12.73
C GLY A 215 36.53 5.62 -12.30
N LYS A 216 35.69 6.45 -11.66
CA LYS A 216 36.17 7.63 -10.90
C LYS A 216 36.37 7.23 -9.45
N ILE A 217 37.59 6.83 -9.10
CA ILE A 217 38.05 6.92 -7.71
C ILE A 217 37.98 8.41 -7.37
N MET A 218 37.28 8.76 -6.28
CA MET A 218 37.28 10.14 -5.79
C MET A 218 38.72 10.57 -5.52
N GLY A 219 39.22 11.47 -6.36
CA GLY A 219 40.45 12.21 -6.22
C GLY A 219 40.15 13.68 -6.46
#